data_AF-L2GG88-F1
#
_entry.id   AF-L2GG88-F1
#
_cell.length_a   1.000
_cell.length_b   1.000
_cell.length_c   1.000
_cell.angle_alpha   90.00
_cell.angle_beta   90.00
_cell.angle_gamma   90.00
#
_symmetry.space_group_name_H-M   'P 1'
#
loop_
_entity.id
_entity.type
_entity.pdbx_description
1 polymer ?
#
loop_
_entity_poly.entity_id
_entity_poly.type
_entity_poly.pdbx_seq_one_letter_code
_entity_poly.pdbx_strand_id
1 'polypeptide(L)'
;MQQQSHQASGTLLHLAAYSGFLNVVSFLLSKGTDVDISLECSECGGKEFRFGKVTSFYLAAYQEHHGVVQHLRARAEIGWSTYWPIHRQLPEVLEAMISRETYSADSKDGLWSAFEYVSSAWYDGRRKVERDEEVKKGQLELIEVAIQHRAYDVIDGKDQMEFVNHGLGALDCSAALALVQAGQSWR
;
A
#
# COMPACT_ATOMS: atom_id res chain seq x y z
N MET A 1 10.04 -23.39 34.27
CA MET A 1 9.28 -22.61 33.28
C MET A 1 10.15 -21.42 32.88
N GLN A 2 10.76 -21.46 31.69
CA GLN A 2 11.43 -20.26 31.16
C GLN A 2 10.34 -19.36 30.57
N GLN A 3 10.17 -18.18 31.15
CA GLN A 3 9.44 -17.08 30.52
C GLN A 3 10.25 -16.68 29.29
N GLN A 4 9.84 -17.14 28.11
CA GLN A 4 10.31 -16.54 26.87
C GLN A 4 9.73 -15.13 26.84
N SER A 5 10.56 -14.12 27.03
CA SER A 5 10.15 -12.75 26.83
C SER A 5 9.89 -12.55 25.35
N HIS A 6 8.64 -12.23 25.00
CA HIS A 6 8.20 -11.82 23.68
C HIS A 6 8.99 -10.57 23.24
N GLN A 7 10.16 -10.72 22.62
CA GLN A 7 11.01 -9.61 22.17
C GLN A 7 10.72 -9.28 20.71
N ALA A 8 9.92 -8.23 20.51
CA ALA A 8 9.95 -7.49 19.26
C ALA A 8 11.16 -6.54 19.29
N SER A 9 12.06 -6.65 18.31
CA SER A 9 13.17 -5.71 18.13
C SER A 9 12.74 -4.67 17.10
N GLY A 10 12.73 -3.40 17.49
CA GLY A 10 12.30 -2.29 16.64
C GLY A 10 13.14 -1.04 16.89
N THR A 11 13.22 -0.18 15.90
CA THR A 11 13.94 1.10 16.01
C THR A 11 13.05 2.19 16.62
N LEU A 12 13.66 3.27 17.11
CA LEU A 12 12.93 4.49 17.52
C LEU A 12 12.03 5.03 16.41
N LEU A 13 12.41 4.83 15.14
CA LEU A 13 11.61 5.26 13.99
C LEU A 13 10.30 4.48 13.89
N HIS A 14 10.27 3.18 14.21
CA HIS A 14 9.04 2.39 14.23
C HIS A 14 8.05 2.95 15.26
N LEU A 15 8.52 3.22 16.48
CA LEU A 15 7.68 3.75 17.56
C LEU A 15 7.16 5.15 17.22
N ALA A 16 8.02 6.03 16.70
CA ALA A 16 7.63 7.38 16.30
C ALA A 16 6.62 7.36 15.15
N ALA A 17 6.82 6.48 14.17
CA ALA A 17 5.93 6.33 13.04
C ALA A 17 4.57 5.77 13.44
N TYR A 18 4.55 4.71 14.27
CA TYR A 18 3.33 4.14 14.83
C TYR A 18 2.56 5.14 15.72
N SER A 19 3.26 6.03 16.42
CA SER A 19 2.62 7.02 17.30
C SER A 19 2.24 8.32 16.59
N GLY A 20 2.56 8.46 15.30
CA GLY A 20 2.25 9.66 14.53
C GLY A 20 3.11 10.88 14.89
N PHE A 21 4.26 10.69 15.54
CA PHE A 21 5.13 11.76 16.00
C PHE A 21 6.00 12.33 14.87
N LEU A 22 5.38 13.07 13.95
CA LEU A 22 6.04 13.65 12.78
C LEU A 22 7.34 14.38 13.10
N ASN A 23 7.38 15.22 14.13
CA ASN A 23 8.59 15.95 14.52
C ASN A 23 9.74 15.02 14.92
N VAL A 24 9.42 13.92 15.61
CA VAL A 24 10.41 12.90 16.01
C VAL A 24 10.87 12.13 14.78
N VAL A 25 9.96 11.76 13.89
CA VAL A 25 10.28 11.11 12.60
C VAL A 25 11.23 12.00 11.78
N SER A 26 10.91 13.27 11.57
CA SER A 26 11.77 14.22 10.85
C SER A 26 13.14 14.35 11.50
N PHE A 27 13.20 14.43 12.83
CA PHE A 27 14.47 14.46 13.54
C PHE A 27 15.29 13.19 13.31
N LEU A 28 14.71 12.00 13.44
CA LEU A 28 15.39 10.73 13.22
C LEU A 28 15.89 10.59 11.77
N LEU A 29 15.08 10.96 10.79
CA LEU A 29 15.45 10.98 9.38
C LEU A 29 16.58 11.98 9.08
N SER A 30 16.64 13.11 9.80
CA SER A 30 17.76 14.07 9.68
C SER A 30 19.09 13.53 10.22
N LYS A 31 19.05 12.51 11.09
CA LYS A 31 20.23 11.82 11.61
C LYS A 31 20.71 10.68 10.73
N GLY A 32 20.08 10.47 9.56
CA GLY A 32 20.44 9.37 8.65
C GLY A 32 19.93 8.01 9.12
N THR A 33 18.86 7.97 9.91
CA THR A 33 18.20 6.71 10.28
C THR A 33 17.71 6.02 9.01
N ASP A 34 18.05 4.75 8.88
CA ASP A 34 17.53 3.89 7.81
C ASP A 34 16.02 3.66 8.02
N VAL A 35 15.24 3.92 6.97
CA VAL A 35 13.78 3.94 6.99
C VAL A 35 13.17 2.56 6.74
N ASP A 36 13.91 1.67 6.06
CA ASP A 36 13.43 0.37 5.59
C ASP A 36 13.85 -0.79 6.50
N ILE A 37 14.41 -0.48 7.67
CA ILE A 37 14.62 -1.48 8.72
C ILE A 37 13.28 -2.13 9.03
N SER A 38 13.26 -3.46 8.97
CA SER A 38 12.10 -4.26 9.39
C SER A 38 12.13 -4.46 10.90
N LEU A 39 10.96 -4.36 11.52
CA LEU A 39 10.75 -4.81 12.89
C LEU A 39 10.89 -6.34 12.91
N GLU A 40 11.80 -6.86 13.73
CA GLU A 40 11.98 -8.30 13.89
C GLU A 40 11.10 -8.79 15.04
N CYS A 41 10.22 -9.73 14.75
CA CYS A 41 9.40 -10.43 15.73
C CYS A 41 9.88 -11.88 15.79
N SER A 42 10.57 -12.26 16.87
CA SER A 42 11.14 -13.61 17.03
C SER A 42 10.07 -14.73 17.07
N GLU A 43 8.83 -14.39 17.41
CA GLU A 43 7.71 -15.33 17.52
C GLU A 43 6.91 -15.52 16.24
N CYS A 44 7.03 -14.56 15.32
CA CYS A 44 6.42 -14.64 14.01
C CYS A 44 7.13 -15.69 13.11
N GLY A 45 8.13 -16.39 13.65
CA GLY A 45 8.72 -17.60 13.09
C GLY A 45 9.76 -17.37 12.00
N GLY A 46 10.40 -16.19 11.96
CA GLY A 46 11.46 -15.86 10.99
C GLY A 46 11.03 -15.91 9.52
N LYS A 47 9.77 -16.23 9.26
CA LYS A 47 9.16 -16.03 7.96
C LYS A 47 8.89 -14.54 7.93
N GLU A 48 9.44 -13.86 6.92
CA GLU A 48 8.82 -12.63 6.45
C GLU A 48 7.31 -12.82 6.57
N PHE A 49 6.65 -11.87 7.22
CA PHE A 49 5.20 -11.90 7.35
C PHE A 49 4.65 -12.30 5.96
N ARG A 50 3.56 -13.09 5.86
CA ARG A 50 2.98 -13.39 4.53
C ARG A 50 2.72 -12.12 3.69
N PHE A 51 2.72 -10.97 4.35
CA PHE A 51 2.50 -9.63 3.86
C PHE A 51 3.77 -8.74 3.90
N GLY A 52 4.99 -9.31 3.91
CA GLY A 52 6.26 -8.57 3.78
C GLY A 52 6.92 -8.06 5.08
N LYS A 53 7.85 -7.10 4.94
CA LYS A 53 8.59 -6.47 6.04
C LYS A 53 7.71 -5.47 6.80
N VAL A 54 7.73 -5.52 8.14
CA VAL A 54 7.04 -4.54 8.98
C VAL A 54 7.97 -3.34 9.18
N THR A 55 7.91 -2.37 8.28
CA THR A 55 8.74 -1.15 8.35
C THR A 55 8.05 -0.04 9.14
N SER A 56 8.79 1.03 9.45
CA SER A 56 8.22 2.25 10.01
C SER A 56 7.14 2.86 9.11
N PHE A 57 7.29 2.73 7.78
CA PHE A 57 6.32 3.20 6.79
C PHE A 57 5.02 2.39 6.84
N TYR A 58 5.11 1.06 6.93
CA TYR A 58 3.94 0.19 7.16
C TYR A 58 3.19 0.59 8.42
N LEU A 59 3.87 0.82 9.54
CA LEU A 59 3.23 1.16 10.81
C LEU A 59 2.53 2.53 10.79
N ALA A 60 3.11 3.51 10.09
CA ALA A 60 2.47 4.82 9.90
C ALA A 60 1.19 4.70 9.05
N ALA A 61 1.23 3.90 7.98
CA ALA A 61 0.06 3.62 7.16
C ALA A 61 -0.99 2.82 7.94
N TYR A 62 -0.55 1.88 8.78
CA TYR A 62 -1.41 1.07 9.63
C TYR A 62 -2.26 1.92 10.59
N GLN A 63 -1.66 2.96 11.15
CA GLN A 63 -2.31 3.92 12.06
C GLN A 63 -2.85 5.17 11.36
N GLU A 64 -2.90 5.17 10.02
CA GLU A 64 -3.49 6.26 9.23
C GLU A 64 -2.83 7.63 9.52
N HIS A 65 -1.54 7.61 9.85
CA HIS A 65 -0.76 8.81 10.14
C HIS A 65 -0.26 9.47 8.86
N HIS A 66 -1.18 10.06 8.10
CA HIS A 66 -0.97 10.66 6.77
C HIS A 66 0.26 11.57 6.68
N GLY A 67 0.47 12.46 7.66
CA GLY A 67 1.64 13.36 7.66
C GLY A 67 2.96 12.61 7.80
N VAL A 68 2.99 11.53 8.58
CA VAL A 68 4.17 10.66 8.70
C VAL A 68 4.37 9.84 7.43
N VAL A 69 3.30 9.29 6.86
CA VAL A 69 3.33 8.57 5.58
C VAL A 69 3.95 9.46 4.50
N GLN A 70 3.42 10.67 4.30
CA GLN A 70 3.95 11.63 3.32
C GLN A 70 5.43 11.94 3.55
N HIS A 71 5.86 12.04 4.81
CA HIS A 71 7.24 12.36 5.15
C HIS A 71 8.22 11.20 4.93
N LEU A 72 7.80 9.97 5.20
CA LEU A 72 8.61 8.75 5.00
C LEU A 72 8.67 8.33 3.53
N ARG A 73 7.59 8.54 2.79
CA ARG A 73 7.37 8.15 1.40
C ARG A 73 8.48 8.56 0.43
N ALA A 74 9.16 9.68 0.66
CA ALA A 74 10.26 10.13 -0.20
C ALA A 74 11.53 9.25 -0.11
N ARG A 75 11.60 8.36 0.88
CA ARG A 75 12.79 7.54 1.18
C ARG A 75 12.47 6.07 1.40
N ALA A 76 11.24 5.75 1.80
CA ALA A 76 10.82 4.41 2.13
C ALA A 76 10.56 3.58 0.88
N GLU A 77 11.02 2.33 0.90
CA GLU A 77 10.51 1.30 0.02
C GLU A 77 9.03 1.05 0.37
N ILE A 78 8.16 1.36 -0.58
CA ILE A 78 6.73 1.16 -0.37
C ILE A 78 6.43 -0.34 -0.19
N GLY A 79 7.03 -1.20 -1.01
CA GLY A 79 6.97 -2.65 -0.83
C GLY A 79 5.53 -3.15 -0.62
N TRP A 80 5.38 -4.06 0.34
CA TRP A 80 4.09 -4.60 0.79
C TRP A 80 3.27 -3.64 1.67
N SER A 81 3.76 -2.43 1.94
CA SER A 81 3.08 -1.51 2.85
C SER A 81 1.71 -1.06 2.35
N THR A 82 1.49 -1.10 1.03
CA THR A 82 0.21 -0.79 0.37
C THR A 82 -0.88 -1.84 0.61
N TYR A 83 -0.50 -3.06 1.02
CA TYR A 83 -1.44 -4.13 1.32
C TYR A 83 -2.50 -3.71 2.34
N TRP A 84 -2.08 -3.05 3.42
CA TRP A 84 -2.97 -2.69 4.52
C TRP A 84 -4.03 -1.64 4.12
N PRO A 85 -3.66 -0.49 3.51
CA PRO A 85 -4.63 0.47 3.00
C PRO A 85 -5.66 -0.15 2.05
N ILE A 86 -5.23 -1.09 1.20
CA ILE A 86 -6.11 -1.79 0.28
C ILE A 86 -7.08 -2.71 1.04
N HIS A 87 -6.57 -3.53 1.95
CA HIS A 87 -7.37 -4.45 2.74
C HIS A 87 -8.43 -3.74 3.59
N ARG A 88 -8.12 -2.53 4.07
CA ARG A 88 -9.01 -1.72 4.92
C ARG A 88 -9.83 -0.70 4.14
N GLN A 89 -9.64 -0.59 2.83
CA GLN A 89 -10.33 0.39 1.99
C GLN A 89 -10.08 1.83 2.42
N LEU A 90 -8.79 2.17 2.54
CA LEU A 90 -8.31 3.49 2.94
C LEU A 90 -7.65 4.19 1.73
N PRO A 91 -8.44 4.74 0.80
CA PRO A 91 -7.92 5.36 -0.41
C PRO A 91 -7.01 6.56 -0.12
N GLU A 92 -7.28 7.34 0.91
CA GLU A 92 -6.48 8.52 1.28
C GLU A 92 -5.08 8.13 1.77
N VAL A 93 -4.98 7.03 2.52
CA VAL A 93 -3.69 6.49 2.96
C VAL A 93 -2.94 5.92 1.76
N LEU A 94 -3.63 5.18 0.88
CA LEU A 94 -3.02 4.66 -0.34
C LEU A 94 -2.50 5.81 -1.21
N GLU A 95 -3.29 6.85 -1.42
CA GLU A 95 -2.91 8.06 -2.16
C GLU A 95 -1.69 8.75 -1.53
N ALA A 96 -1.66 8.88 -0.20
CA ALA A 96 -0.50 9.43 0.49
C ALA A 96 0.77 8.60 0.23
N MET A 97 0.64 7.28 0.07
CA MET A 97 1.75 6.37 -0.24
C MET A 97 2.14 6.43 -1.71
N ILE A 98 1.18 6.48 -2.63
CA ILE A 98 1.41 6.35 -4.07
C ILE A 98 1.48 7.72 -4.77
N SER A 99 2.51 7.99 -5.54
CA SER A 99 2.56 9.09 -6.52
C SER A 99 3.70 8.81 -7.48
N ARG A 100 3.60 9.48 -8.62
CA ARG A 100 4.40 9.21 -9.81
C ARG A 100 5.91 9.33 -9.58
N GLU A 101 6.34 10.06 -8.56
CA GLU A 101 7.74 10.39 -8.35
C GLU A 101 8.51 9.33 -7.54
N THR A 102 7.82 8.43 -6.84
CA THR A 102 8.43 7.61 -5.77
C THR A 102 8.64 6.14 -6.10
N TYR A 103 8.25 5.67 -7.29
CA TYR A 103 8.45 4.27 -7.67
C TYR A 103 9.40 4.14 -8.86
N SER A 104 10.55 3.53 -8.61
CA SER A 104 11.41 3.04 -9.69
C SER A 104 10.73 1.85 -10.37
N ALA A 105 10.79 1.79 -11.70
CA ALA A 105 10.35 0.64 -12.50
C ALA A 105 11.06 -0.68 -12.11
N ASP A 106 12.15 -0.59 -11.34
CA ASP A 106 12.92 -1.72 -10.83
C ASP A 106 12.32 -2.32 -9.54
N SER A 107 11.43 -1.60 -8.83
CA SER A 107 10.77 -2.08 -7.60
C SER A 107 9.39 -2.67 -7.92
N LYS A 108 9.38 -3.76 -8.69
CA LYS A 108 8.12 -4.39 -9.17
C LYS A 108 7.39 -5.18 -8.08
N ASP A 109 8.12 -5.77 -7.14
CA ASP A 109 7.57 -6.79 -6.23
C ASP A 109 6.55 -6.25 -5.21
N GLY A 110 6.66 -4.99 -4.78
CA GLY A 110 5.81 -4.42 -3.73
C GLY A 110 4.41 -4.00 -4.20
N LEU A 111 4.37 -3.22 -5.28
CA LEU A 111 3.11 -2.73 -5.84
C LEU A 111 2.33 -3.85 -6.54
N TRP A 112 3.03 -4.75 -7.24
CA TRP A 112 2.42 -5.89 -7.92
C TRP A 112 1.50 -6.69 -6.99
N SER A 113 2.01 -7.07 -5.82
CA SER A 113 1.24 -7.86 -4.85
C SER A 113 0.05 -7.10 -4.25
N ALA A 114 0.15 -5.77 -4.16
CA ALA A 114 -0.96 -4.92 -3.77
C ALA A 114 -2.10 -5.00 -4.79
N PHE A 115 -1.77 -4.99 -6.09
CA PHE A 115 -2.72 -5.10 -7.20
C PHE A 115 -3.27 -6.51 -7.40
N GLU A 116 -2.42 -7.54 -7.25
CA GLU A 116 -2.90 -8.92 -7.13
C GLU A 116 -3.85 -9.05 -5.95
N TYR A 117 -3.62 -8.35 -4.84
CA TYR A 117 -4.55 -8.37 -3.73
C TYR A 117 -5.84 -7.60 -4.01
N VAL A 118 -5.81 -6.41 -4.63
CA VAL A 118 -7.03 -5.69 -5.05
C VAL A 118 -7.87 -6.59 -5.96
N SER A 119 -7.24 -7.18 -6.97
CA SER A 119 -7.91 -8.05 -7.94
C SER A 119 -8.38 -9.35 -7.29
N SER A 120 -7.54 -10.04 -6.51
CA SER A 120 -7.89 -11.28 -5.81
C SER A 120 -8.95 -11.08 -4.73
N ALA A 121 -8.86 -10.02 -3.91
CA ALA A 121 -9.88 -9.67 -2.93
C ALA A 121 -11.20 -9.29 -3.61
N TRP A 122 -11.15 -8.70 -4.80
CA TRP A 122 -12.34 -8.50 -5.63
C TRP A 122 -12.93 -9.84 -6.12
N TYR A 123 -12.09 -10.79 -6.53
CA TYR A 123 -12.52 -12.11 -7.00
C TYR A 123 -13.09 -13.00 -5.89
N ASP A 124 -12.40 -13.10 -4.77
CA ASP A 124 -12.80 -13.92 -3.63
C ASP A 124 -13.95 -13.24 -2.86
N GLY A 125 -13.95 -11.92 -2.87
CA GLY A 125 -14.96 -11.06 -2.25
C GLY A 125 -16.21 -10.82 -3.10
N ARG A 126 -16.25 -11.10 -4.40
CA ARG A 126 -17.37 -10.78 -5.31
C ARG A 126 -18.76 -11.16 -4.76
N ARG A 127 -18.85 -12.31 -4.06
CA ARG A 127 -20.08 -12.78 -3.40
C ARG A 127 -20.49 -12.03 -2.12
N LYS A 128 -19.57 -11.29 -1.49
CA LYS A 128 -19.78 -10.41 -0.33
C LYS A 128 -19.85 -8.92 -0.73
N VAL A 129 -18.97 -8.48 -1.63
CA VAL A 129 -18.86 -7.09 -2.15
C VAL A 129 -20.16 -6.66 -2.85
N GLU A 130 -20.81 -7.55 -3.61
CA GLU A 130 -22.12 -7.25 -4.22
C GLU A 130 -23.24 -6.97 -3.20
N ARG A 131 -23.03 -7.25 -1.92
CA ARG A 131 -24.03 -7.06 -0.86
C ARG A 131 -23.75 -5.87 0.06
N ASP A 132 -22.60 -5.22 -0.07
CA ASP A 132 -22.17 -4.13 0.81
C ASP A 132 -21.68 -2.94 -0.04
N GLU A 133 -22.53 -1.91 -0.11
CA GLU A 133 -22.27 -0.71 -0.91
C GLU A 133 -21.09 0.13 -0.39
N GLU A 134 -20.80 0.09 0.93
CA GLU A 134 -19.63 0.79 1.48
C GLU A 134 -18.34 0.10 1.04
N VAL A 135 -18.34 -1.24 1.09
CA VAL A 135 -17.20 -2.05 0.62
C VAL A 135 -16.91 -1.80 -0.86
N LYS A 136 -17.97 -1.75 -1.66
CA LYS A 136 -17.86 -1.47 -3.09
C LYS A 136 -17.32 -0.07 -3.32
N LYS A 137 -17.85 0.95 -2.62
CA LYS A 137 -17.40 2.33 -2.75
C LYS A 137 -15.91 2.48 -2.45
N GLY A 138 -15.44 1.96 -1.32
CA GLY A 138 -14.03 2.04 -0.95
C GLY A 138 -13.09 1.34 -1.94
N GLN A 139 -13.51 0.20 -2.51
CA GLN A 139 -12.74 -0.45 -3.57
C GLN A 139 -12.68 0.35 -4.88
N LEU A 140 -13.77 1.03 -5.26
CA LEU A 140 -13.76 1.92 -6.44
C LEU A 140 -12.82 3.11 -6.24
N GLU A 141 -12.82 3.71 -5.05
CA GLU A 141 -11.90 4.80 -4.70
C GLU A 141 -10.43 4.34 -4.71
N LEU A 142 -10.13 3.13 -4.22
CA LEU A 142 -8.79 2.54 -4.31
C LEU A 142 -8.34 2.33 -5.76
N ILE A 143 -9.23 1.83 -6.62
CA ILE A 143 -8.96 1.64 -8.05
C ILE A 143 -8.70 2.99 -8.71
N GLU A 144 -9.52 3.99 -8.42
CA GLU A 144 -9.37 5.36 -8.94
C GLU A 144 -8.00 5.95 -8.56
N VAL A 145 -7.62 5.88 -7.27
CA VAL A 145 -6.31 6.32 -6.78
C VAL A 145 -5.17 5.62 -7.54
N ALA A 146 -5.23 4.30 -7.67
CA ALA A 146 -4.24 3.54 -8.42
C ALA A 146 -4.09 3.99 -9.89
N ILE A 147 -5.21 4.29 -10.55
CA ILE A 147 -5.23 4.74 -11.95
C ILE A 147 -4.66 6.15 -12.08
N GLN A 148 -5.15 7.09 -11.27
CA GLN A 148 -4.71 8.49 -11.31
C GLN A 148 -3.19 8.60 -11.13
N HIS A 149 -2.63 7.79 -10.23
CA HIS A 149 -1.19 7.77 -9.96
C HIS A 149 -0.38 6.83 -10.86
N ARG A 150 -1.01 6.17 -11.85
CA ARG A 150 -0.37 5.19 -12.74
C ARG A 150 0.37 4.08 -12.01
N ALA A 151 -0.09 3.72 -10.82
CA ALA A 151 0.54 2.67 -10.02
C ALA A 151 0.45 1.29 -10.71
N TYR A 152 -0.46 1.14 -11.68
CA TYR A 152 -0.62 -0.05 -12.52
C TYR A 152 0.44 -0.18 -13.64
N ASP A 153 1.30 0.82 -13.90
CA ASP A 153 2.37 0.70 -14.92
C ASP A 153 3.45 -0.32 -14.54
N VAL A 154 3.53 -0.70 -13.26
CA VAL A 154 4.48 -1.72 -12.77
C VAL A 154 4.03 -3.15 -13.11
N ILE A 155 2.78 -3.30 -13.57
CA ILE A 155 2.15 -4.56 -13.95
C ILE A 155 2.57 -4.90 -15.39
N ASP A 156 2.92 -6.16 -15.67
CA ASP A 156 3.23 -6.60 -17.03
C ASP A 156 2.02 -6.39 -17.97
N GLY A 157 2.28 -6.10 -19.25
CA GLY A 157 1.28 -5.55 -20.17
C GLY A 157 0.02 -6.41 -20.35
N LYS A 158 0.14 -7.73 -20.19
CA LYS A 158 -1.03 -8.63 -20.23
C LYS A 158 -1.91 -8.45 -18.99
N ASP A 159 -1.30 -8.46 -17.82
CA ASP A 159 -2.01 -8.36 -16.54
C ASP A 159 -2.49 -6.92 -16.28
N GLN A 160 -1.82 -5.93 -16.88
CA GLN A 160 -2.23 -4.53 -16.90
C GLN A 160 -3.59 -4.38 -17.58
N MET A 161 -3.76 -5.02 -18.74
CA MET A 161 -5.02 -5.03 -19.47
C MET A 161 -6.11 -5.80 -18.72
N GLU A 162 -5.79 -6.92 -18.08
CA GLU A 162 -6.75 -7.64 -17.23
C GLU A 162 -7.19 -6.77 -16.04
N PHE A 163 -6.26 -6.17 -15.32
CA PHE A 163 -6.55 -5.25 -14.22
C PHE A 163 -7.45 -4.09 -14.66
N VAL A 164 -7.11 -3.43 -15.78
CA VAL A 164 -7.90 -2.33 -16.32
C VAL A 164 -9.29 -2.81 -16.75
N ASN A 165 -9.40 -3.93 -17.46
CA ASN A 165 -10.70 -4.48 -17.85
C ASN A 165 -11.56 -4.87 -16.65
N HIS A 166 -10.95 -5.36 -15.57
CA HIS A 166 -11.66 -5.68 -14.33
C HIS A 166 -12.07 -4.43 -13.55
N GLY A 167 -11.21 -3.42 -13.47
CA GLY A 167 -11.55 -2.11 -12.93
C GLY A 167 -12.67 -1.45 -13.72
N LEU A 168 -12.59 -1.46 -15.06
CA LEU A 168 -13.63 -0.97 -15.98
C LEU A 168 -14.97 -1.68 -15.78
N GLY A 169 -14.96 -2.99 -15.55
CA GLY A 169 -16.17 -3.76 -15.29
C GLY A 169 -16.77 -3.55 -13.88
N ALA A 170 -15.97 -3.02 -12.95
CA ALA A 170 -16.38 -2.68 -11.59
C ALA A 170 -16.92 -1.25 -11.47
N LEU A 171 -16.37 -0.34 -12.27
CA LEU A 171 -16.68 1.09 -12.27
C LEU A 171 -17.95 1.39 -13.06
N ASP A 172 -18.72 2.41 -12.63
CA ASP A 172 -19.78 2.96 -13.47
C ASP A 172 -19.18 3.64 -14.72
N CYS A 173 -20.00 3.87 -15.74
CA CYS A 173 -19.59 4.43 -17.04
C CYS A 173 -18.72 5.70 -16.95
N SER A 174 -18.86 6.53 -15.91
CA SER A 174 -18.09 7.75 -15.69
C SER A 174 -16.63 7.48 -15.31
N ALA A 175 -16.36 6.53 -14.42
CA ALA A 175 -15.00 6.15 -14.07
C ALA A 175 -14.37 5.24 -15.14
N ALA A 176 -15.20 4.48 -15.87
CA ALA A 176 -14.76 3.82 -17.10
C ALA A 176 -14.31 4.81 -18.18
N LEU A 177 -14.98 5.95 -18.30
CA LEU A 177 -14.61 7.01 -19.23
C LEU A 177 -13.29 7.69 -18.83
N ALA A 178 -13.07 7.95 -17.53
CA ALA A 178 -11.81 8.48 -17.01
C ALA A 178 -10.62 7.55 -17.32
N LEU A 179 -10.84 6.23 -17.19
CA LEU A 179 -9.88 5.19 -17.57
C LEU A 179 -9.55 5.19 -19.07
N VAL A 180 -10.56 5.27 -19.93
CA VAL A 180 -10.36 5.34 -21.38
C VAL A 180 -9.60 6.61 -21.76
N GLN A 181 -9.88 7.75 -21.11
CA GLN A 181 -9.19 9.02 -21.34
C GLN A 181 -7.73 8.99 -20.87
N ALA A 182 -7.46 8.39 -19.70
CA ALA A 182 -6.10 8.11 -19.23
C ALA A 182 -5.38 7.11 -20.17
N GLY A 183 -6.14 6.19 -20.77
CA GLY A 183 -5.73 5.24 -21.81
C GLY A 183 -5.37 5.84 -23.17
N GLN A 184 -6.00 6.96 -23.56
CA GLN A 184 -5.70 7.62 -24.84
C GLN A 184 -4.33 8.29 -24.86
N SER A 185 -3.65 8.43 -23.73
CA SER A 185 -2.24 8.85 -23.68
C SER A 185 -1.25 7.71 -23.96
N TRP A 186 -1.73 6.50 -24.33
CA TRP A 186 -0.91 5.30 -24.55
C TRP A 186 -0.50 5.11 -26.03
N ARG A 187 -0.62 6.17 -26.84
CA ARG A 187 -0.11 6.22 -28.22
C ARG A 187 1.15 7.05 -28.32
#